data_AF-K2CD71-F1
#
_entry.id   AF-K2CD71-F1
#
_cell.length_a   1.000
_cell.length_b   1.000
_cell.length_c   1.000
_cell.angle_alpha   90.00
_cell.angle_beta   90.00
_cell.angle_gamma   90.00
#
_symmetry.space_group_name_H-M   'P 1'
#
loop_
_entity.id
_entity.type
_entity.pdbx_description
1 polymer ?
#
loop_
_entity_poly.entity_id
_entity_poly.type
_entity_poly.pdbx_seq_one_letter_code
_entity_poly.pdbx_strand_id
1 'polypeptide(L)'
;MRKKLYCVWVTVSFLLSAAAANAQGFGVCGYDKQTIDSANCYGPASLKATTVTGAVHVAGPLKAYNANVASIDVAGVAELYDTIVKNKSSVAGMLTAFQSKLTAVQVAGNAKLTKTSVSGSAKIQGSLTATDSDFANDVVLYSDKLDLVSSTVKGDLIIASKHKNPVVTLTCGSHIEGKVIFTEKAGTVKMTADSVIKGKIINGTTEVIKVSCK
;
A
#
# COMPACT_ATOMS: atom_id res chain seq x y z
N MET A 1 -49.68 8.60 58.32
CA MET A 1 -48.56 9.22 57.59
C MET A 1 -47.68 8.11 57.01
N ARG A 2 -47.70 7.91 55.68
CA ARG A 2 -46.95 6.82 54.99
C ARG A 2 -45.59 7.36 54.53
N LYS A 3 -44.49 6.83 55.08
CA LYS A 3 -43.12 7.15 54.62
C LYS A 3 -42.82 6.32 53.37
N LYS A 4 -42.56 7.00 52.24
CA LYS A 4 -42.10 6.39 50.99
C LYS A 4 -40.60 6.10 51.09
N LEU A 5 -40.22 4.83 50.91
CA LEU A 5 -38.83 4.40 50.67
C LEU A 5 -38.46 4.78 49.23
N TYR A 6 -37.43 5.61 49.04
CA TYR A 6 -36.80 5.81 47.74
C TYR A 6 -35.68 4.78 47.57
N CYS A 7 -35.85 3.89 46.60
CA CYS A 7 -34.84 2.94 46.16
C CYS A 7 -33.92 3.66 45.15
N VAL A 8 -32.74 4.06 45.58
CA VAL A 8 -31.72 4.66 44.72
C VAL A 8 -31.03 3.53 43.96
N TRP A 9 -31.31 3.41 42.67
CA TRP A 9 -30.56 2.56 41.75
C TRP A 9 -29.19 3.18 41.49
N VAL A 10 -28.15 2.63 42.10
CA VAL A 10 -26.77 2.91 41.74
C VAL A 10 -26.44 2.06 40.51
N THR A 11 -26.47 2.67 39.32
CA THR A 11 -25.93 2.04 38.11
C THR A 11 -24.41 2.04 38.21
N VAL A 12 -23.84 0.91 38.61
CA VAL A 12 -22.41 0.65 38.48
C VAL A 12 -22.14 0.44 37.00
N SER A 13 -21.69 1.50 36.32
CA SER A 13 -21.17 1.40 34.95
C SER A 13 -19.86 0.62 35.00
N PHE A 14 -19.94 -0.68 34.70
CA PHE A 14 -18.78 -1.52 34.40
C PHE A 14 -18.11 -0.96 33.13
N LEU A 15 -17.06 -0.16 33.30
CA LEU A 15 -16.08 0.10 32.27
C LEU A 15 -15.37 -1.23 31.97
N LEU A 16 -15.88 -2.01 31.02
CA LEU A 16 -15.09 -3.06 30.38
C LEU A 16 -13.92 -2.37 29.68
N SER A 17 -12.76 -2.31 30.34
CA SER A 17 -11.52 -2.07 29.63
C SER A 17 -11.32 -3.25 28.69
N ALA A 18 -11.50 -3.04 27.39
CA ALA A 18 -10.99 -3.97 26.39
C ALA A 18 -9.47 -4.02 26.57
N ALA A 19 -8.99 -5.00 27.33
CA ALA A 19 -7.57 -5.25 27.47
C ALA A 19 -7.08 -5.63 26.08
N ALA A 20 -6.37 -4.72 25.46
CA ALA A 20 -5.88 -4.93 24.13
C ALA A 20 -4.71 -5.93 24.22
N ALA A 21 -4.89 -7.04 23.51
CA ALA A 21 -4.01 -8.19 23.60
C ALA A 21 -2.87 -8.05 22.58
N ASN A 22 -1.64 -8.31 23.03
CA ASN A 22 -0.51 -8.55 22.14
C ASN A 22 -0.55 -10.02 21.71
N ALA A 23 -0.70 -10.28 20.41
CA ALA A 23 -0.77 -11.64 19.90
C ALA A 23 0.56 -12.03 19.25
N GLN A 24 1.26 -12.98 19.87
CA GLN A 24 2.42 -13.65 19.29
C GLN A 24 2.01 -15.07 18.87
N GLY A 25 2.33 -15.45 17.63
CA GLY A 25 2.00 -16.78 17.10
C GLY A 25 3.13 -17.36 16.27
N PHE A 26 3.32 -18.68 16.39
CA PHE A 26 4.13 -19.48 15.48
C PHE A 26 3.20 -20.36 14.65
N GLY A 27 3.47 -20.49 13.35
CA GLY A 27 2.59 -21.20 12.42
C GLY A 27 1.50 -20.28 11.85
N VAL A 28 0.26 -20.75 11.80
CA VAL A 28 -0.84 -19.99 11.18
C VAL A 28 -1.46 -19.03 12.20
N CYS A 29 -1.40 -17.73 11.93
CA CYS A 29 -2.03 -16.70 12.75
C CYS A 29 -3.29 -16.17 12.07
N GLY A 30 -4.46 -16.50 12.63
CA GLY A 30 -5.75 -16.02 12.14
C GLY A 30 -6.35 -14.99 13.09
N TYR A 31 -6.70 -13.83 12.55
CA TYR A 31 -7.44 -12.80 13.26
C TYR A 31 -8.67 -12.43 12.44
N ASP A 32 -9.84 -12.45 13.08
CA ASP A 32 -11.10 -12.08 12.47
C ASP A 32 -11.60 -10.76 13.06
N LYS A 33 -12.92 -10.58 13.17
CA LYS A 33 -13.60 -9.36 13.63
C LYS A 33 -13.25 -8.99 15.08
N GLN A 34 -12.07 -8.43 15.29
CA GLN A 34 -11.57 -8.04 16.60
C GLN A 34 -10.63 -6.84 16.49
N THR A 35 -10.37 -6.22 17.65
CA THR A 35 -9.33 -5.21 17.80
C THR A 35 -8.21 -5.78 18.67
N ILE A 36 -6.98 -5.71 18.18
CA ILE A 36 -5.77 -6.13 18.90
C ILE A 36 -4.73 -5.01 18.87
N ASP A 37 -3.81 -5.03 19.82
CA ASP A 37 -2.75 -4.02 19.88
C ASP A 37 -1.69 -4.25 18.82
N SER A 38 -1.21 -5.48 18.73
CA SER A 38 -0.17 -5.85 17.77
C SER A 38 -0.31 -7.31 17.39
N ALA A 39 0.24 -7.65 16.23
CA ALA A 39 0.33 -9.02 15.75
C ALA A 39 1.76 -9.31 15.35
N ASN A 40 2.38 -10.30 15.99
CA ASN A 40 3.68 -10.84 15.62
C ASN A 40 3.51 -12.29 15.20
N CYS A 41 3.55 -12.56 13.89
CA CYS A 41 3.34 -13.88 13.34
C CYS A 41 4.59 -14.43 12.64
N TYR A 42 5.00 -15.62 13.02
CA TYR A 42 6.06 -16.37 12.34
C TYR A 42 5.44 -17.52 11.56
N GLY A 43 4.99 -17.22 10.34
CA GLY A 43 4.25 -18.11 9.46
C GLY A 43 3.13 -17.36 8.71
N PRO A 44 2.20 -18.09 8.07
CA PRO A 44 1.09 -17.48 7.36
C PRO A 44 0.15 -16.71 8.30
N ALA A 45 -0.19 -15.48 7.93
CA ALA A 45 -1.10 -14.63 8.69
C ALA A 45 -2.34 -14.24 7.86
N SER A 46 -3.49 -14.22 8.51
CA SER A 46 -4.76 -13.74 7.94
C SER A 46 -5.40 -12.70 8.86
N LEU A 47 -5.71 -11.53 8.33
CA LEU A 47 -6.48 -10.47 8.99
C LEU A 47 -7.80 -10.29 8.24
N LYS A 48 -8.94 -10.54 8.88
CA LYS A 48 -10.26 -10.39 8.24
C LYS A 48 -11.16 -9.51 9.09
N ALA A 49 -11.49 -8.32 8.59
CA ALA A 49 -12.24 -7.32 9.34
C ALA A 49 -11.60 -7.00 10.71
N THR A 50 -10.27 -7.12 10.80
CA THR A 50 -9.49 -6.92 12.01
C THR A 50 -9.00 -5.48 12.09
N THR A 51 -9.03 -4.91 13.29
CA THR A 51 -8.33 -3.67 13.60
C THR A 51 -7.06 -3.98 14.39
N VAL A 52 -5.90 -3.54 13.91
CA VAL A 52 -4.63 -3.61 14.65
C VAL A 52 -4.17 -2.18 14.92
N THR A 53 -4.22 -1.75 16.18
CA THR A 53 -3.92 -0.37 16.56
C THR A 53 -2.43 -0.05 16.51
N GLY A 54 -1.58 -1.06 16.65
CA GLY A 54 -0.13 -1.02 16.51
C GLY A 54 0.38 -1.78 15.29
N ALA A 55 1.61 -2.28 15.40
CA ALA A 55 2.31 -2.91 14.28
C ALA A 55 1.86 -4.36 14.04
N VAL A 56 1.82 -4.74 12.77
CA VAL A 56 1.71 -6.12 12.30
C VAL A 56 3.05 -6.55 11.72
N HIS A 57 3.73 -7.49 12.38
CA HIS A 57 4.94 -8.11 11.87
C HIS A 57 4.63 -9.55 11.44
N VAL A 58 4.98 -9.91 10.20
CA VAL A 58 4.75 -11.24 9.65
C VAL A 58 5.99 -11.74 8.93
N ALA A 59 6.60 -12.80 9.47
CA ALA A 59 7.63 -13.57 8.80
C ALA A 59 6.97 -14.73 8.04
N GLY A 60 6.38 -14.42 6.88
CA GLY A 60 5.56 -15.33 6.09
C GLY A 60 4.58 -14.57 5.18
N PRO A 61 3.66 -15.28 4.50
CA PRO A 61 2.62 -14.64 3.70
C PRO A 61 1.56 -13.98 4.60
N LEU A 62 1.17 -12.75 4.28
CA LEU A 62 0.07 -12.02 4.91
C LEU A 62 -1.08 -11.85 3.93
N LYS A 63 -2.29 -12.17 4.37
CA LYS A 63 -3.53 -11.87 3.66
C LYS A 63 -4.45 -11.00 4.52
N ALA A 64 -4.73 -9.79 4.09
CA ALA A 64 -5.59 -8.85 4.80
C ALA A 64 -6.84 -8.52 3.97
N TYR A 65 -8.01 -8.64 4.58
CA TYR A 65 -9.30 -8.35 3.99
C TYR A 65 -10.08 -7.40 4.87
N ASN A 66 -10.44 -6.23 4.34
CA ASN A 66 -11.18 -5.21 5.07
C ASN A 66 -10.54 -4.88 6.43
N ALA A 67 -9.21 -4.87 6.49
CA ALA A 67 -8.47 -4.66 7.73
C ALA A 67 -8.10 -3.19 7.91
N ASN A 68 -7.95 -2.76 9.15
CA ASN A 68 -7.45 -1.44 9.49
C ASN A 68 -6.25 -1.59 10.42
N VAL A 69 -5.06 -1.32 9.90
CA VAL A 69 -3.81 -1.57 10.61
C VAL A 69 -2.97 -0.30 10.68
N ALA A 70 -2.26 -0.09 11.78
CA ALA A 70 -1.38 1.07 11.87
C ALA A 70 -0.19 0.94 10.91
N SER A 71 0.52 -0.18 10.95
CA SER A 71 1.64 -0.47 10.04
C SER A 71 1.78 -1.96 9.78
N ILE A 72 2.36 -2.31 8.65
CA ILE A 72 2.73 -3.69 8.34
C ILE A 72 4.23 -3.78 8.04
N ASP A 73 4.84 -4.87 8.52
CA ASP A 73 6.18 -5.29 8.17
C ASP A 73 6.16 -6.78 7.83
N VAL A 74 6.31 -7.11 6.55
CA VAL A 74 6.08 -8.45 6.02
C VAL A 74 7.33 -8.93 5.29
N ALA A 75 7.89 -10.05 5.72
CA ALA A 75 8.88 -10.80 4.98
C ALA A 75 8.19 -11.95 4.24
N GLY A 76 7.87 -11.73 2.96
CA GLY A 76 7.09 -12.65 2.14
C GLY A 76 6.13 -11.93 1.19
N VAL A 77 4.99 -12.58 0.91
CA VAL A 77 3.92 -12.01 0.08
C VAL A 77 2.90 -11.32 0.97
N ALA A 78 2.56 -10.08 0.66
CA ALA A 78 1.48 -9.33 1.31
C ALA A 78 0.35 -9.09 0.30
N GLU A 79 -0.83 -9.61 0.59
CA GLU A 79 -2.04 -9.39 -0.19
C GLU A 79 -3.03 -8.56 0.64
N LEU A 80 -3.33 -7.34 0.17
CA LEU A 80 -4.19 -6.39 0.85
C LEU A 80 -5.44 -6.13 0.01
N TYR A 81 -6.60 -6.43 0.56
CA TYR A 81 -7.88 -6.22 -0.09
C TYR A 81 -8.73 -5.32 0.79
N ASP A 82 -9.19 -4.19 0.25
CA ASP A 82 -10.03 -3.22 0.96
C ASP A 82 -9.41 -2.81 2.31
N THR A 83 -8.08 -2.75 2.38
CA THR A 83 -7.34 -2.61 3.63
C THR A 83 -6.75 -1.21 3.75
N ILE A 84 -6.78 -0.68 4.97
CA ILE A 84 -6.20 0.63 5.31
C ILE A 84 -4.94 0.39 6.13
N VAL A 85 -3.79 0.87 5.63
CA VAL A 85 -2.53 0.96 6.38
C VAL A 85 -2.22 2.43 6.66
N LYS A 86 -2.39 2.84 7.92
CA LYS A 86 -2.35 4.25 8.33
C LYS A 86 -0.96 4.88 8.31
N ASN A 87 0.08 4.06 8.48
CA ASN A 87 1.46 4.48 8.49
C ASN A 87 2.21 3.78 7.35
N LYS A 88 3.29 3.07 7.67
CA LYS A 88 4.16 2.43 6.68
C LYS A 88 3.74 0.99 6.40
N SER A 89 3.76 0.62 5.13
CA SER A 89 3.81 -0.74 4.62
C SER A 89 5.24 -1.07 4.20
N SER A 90 5.91 -1.95 4.93
CA SER A 90 7.22 -2.50 4.62
C SER A 90 7.05 -3.94 4.16
N VAL A 91 7.44 -4.26 2.92
CA VAL A 91 7.30 -5.62 2.37
C VAL A 91 8.61 -6.04 1.72
N ALA A 92 9.26 -7.05 2.29
CA ALA A 92 10.38 -7.74 1.67
C ALA A 92 9.84 -8.97 0.92
N GLY A 93 9.56 -8.80 -0.37
CA GLY A 93 8.91 -9.80 -1.22
C GLY A 93 7.92 -9.16 -2.20
N MET A 94 6.67 -9.62 -2.21
CA MET A 94 5.67 -9.12 -3.16
C MET A 94 4.51 -8.44 -2.43
N LEU A 95 4.14 -7.25 -2.88
CA LEU A 95 2.93 -6.56 -2.43
C LEU A 95 1.87 -6.61 -3.53
N THR A 96 0.71 -7.17 -3.24
CA THR A 96 -0.50 -7.01 -4.05
C THR A 96 -1.54 -6.24 -3.24
N ALA A 97 -1.99 -5.09 -3.72
CA ALA A 97 -3.03 -4.32 -3.07
C ALA A 97 -4.19 -4.04 -4.04
N PHE A 98 -5.42 -4.27 -3.57
CA PHE A 98 -6.64 -4.02 -4.30
C PHE A 98 -7.59 -3.18 -3.44
N GLN A 99 -8.14 -2.10 -3.99
CA GLN A 99 -9.08 -1.21 -3.30
C GLN A 99 -8.58 -0.72 -1.93
N SER A 100 -7.27 -0.56 -1.78
CA SER A 100 -6.64 -0.30 -0.48
C SER A 100 -6.19 1.16 -0.35
N LYS A 101 -5.98 1.59 0.89
CA LYS A 101 -5.45 2.92 1.23
C LYS A 101 -4.18 2.76 2.02
N LEU A 102 -3.06 3.15 1.44
CA LEU A 102 -1.73 3.01 2.03
C LEU A 102 -1.16 4.40 2.26
N THR A 103 -0.52 4.63 3.40
CA THR A 103 0.12 5.93 3.62
C THR A 103 1.53 5.94 3.03
N ALA A 104 2.47 5.16 3.55
CA ALA A 104 3.78 5.01 2.92
C ALA A 104 4.02 3.57 2.47
N VAL A 105 4.63 3.38 1.32
CA VAL A 105 4.92 2.05 0.75
C VAL A 105 6.41 1.90 0.52
N GLN A 106 7.00 0.87 1.11
CA GLN A 106 8.36 0.42 0.83
C GLN A 106 8.33 -1.07 0.48
N VAL A 107 8.71 -1.42 -0.74
CA VAL A 107 8.74 -2.81 -1.20
C VAL A 107 10.14 -3.14 -1.69
N ALA A 108 10.74 -4.18 -1.12
CA ALA A 108 11.93 -4.83 -1.65
C ALA A 108 11.49 -6.08 -2.44
N GLY A 109 11.25 -5.88 -3.73
CA GLY A 109 10.62 -6.83 -4.65
C GLY A 109 9.48 -6.17 -5.44
N ASN A 110 8.50 -6.96 -5.87
CA ASN A 110 7.50 -6.51 -6.84
C ASN A 110 6.25 -5.96 -6.17
N ALA A 111 5.65 -4.92 -6.75
CA ALA A 111 4.40 -4.33 -6.29
C ALA A 111 3.36 -4.31 -7.40
N LYS A 112 2.14 -4.78 -7.08
CA LYS A 112 0.96 -4.67 -7.92
C LYS A 112 -0.13 -3.93 -7.15
N LEU A 113 -0.50 -2.74 -7.61
CA LEU A 113 -1.51 -1.90 -7.00
C LEU A 113 -2.69 -1.76 -7.96
N THR A 114 -3.90 -1.96 -7.47
CA THR A 114 -5.12 -1.82 -8.29
C THR A 114 -6.18 -1.09 -7.49
N LYS A 115 -6.77 -0.02 -8.04
CA LYS A 115 -7.76 0.80 -7.33
C LYS A 115 -7.25 1.27 -5.96
N THR A 116 -5.95 1.53 -5.85
CA THR A 116 -5.28 1.75 -4.57
C THR A 116 -4.75 3.18 -4.51
N SER A 117 -4.87 3.80 -3.34
CA SER A 117 -4.30 5.14 -3.10
C SER A 117 -3.09 5.04 -2.18
N VAL A 118 -2.03 5.78 -2.53
CA VAL A 118 -0.82 5.96 -1.72
C VAL A 118 -0.69 7.44 -1.39
N SER A 119 -0.95 7.82 -0.13
CA SER A 119 -1.02 9.23 0.27
C SER A 119 0.34 9.84 0.67
N GLY A 120 1.36 9.00 0.87
CA GLY A 120 2.74 9.34 1.22
C GLY A 120 3.72 8.90 0.13
N SER A 121 4.96 8.60 0.52
CA SER A 121 6.02 8.16 -0.40
C SER A 121 5.85 6.71 -0.84
N ALA A 122 6.15 6.40 -2.11
CA ALA A 122 6.28 5.04 -2.61
C ALA A 122 7.73 4.76 -3.04
N LYS A 123 8.37 3.74 -2.45
CA LYS A 123 9.72 3.29 -2.77
C LYS A 123 9.72 1.80 -3.09
N ILE A 124 9.98 1.45 -4.34
CA ILE A 124 9.90 0.07 -4.83
C ILE A 124 11.26 -0.36 -5.40
N GLN A 125 11.82 -1.44 -4.88
CA GLN A 125 13.06 -2.07 -5.36
C GLN A 125 12.71 -3.37 -6.10
N GLY A 126 12.10 -3.21 -7.26
CA GLY A 126 11.57 -4.28 -8.10
C GLY A 126 10.54 -3.70 -9.06
N SER A 127 9.76 -4.53 -9.76
CA SER A 127 8.79 -4.02 -10.73
C SER A 127 7.57 -3.41 -10.05
N LEU A 128 7.02 -2.34 -10.62
CA LEU A 128 5.74 -1.75 -10.22
C LEU A 128 4.71 -1.86 -11.34
N THR A 129 3.55 -2.44 -11.04
CA THR A 129 2.36 -2.32 -11.89
C THR A 129 1.26 -1.64 -11.08
N ALA A 130 0.76 -0.50 -11.56
CA ALA A 130 -0.34 0.22 -10.95
C ALA A 130 -1.48 0.39 -11.95
N THR A 131 -2.70 0.07 -11.54
CA THR A 131 -3.92 0.19 -12.36
C THR A 131 -4.97 0.94 -11.58
N ASP A 132 -5.57 1.98 -12.16
CA ASP A 132 -6.56 2.84 -11.50
C ASP A 132 -6.08 3.30 -10.10
N SER A 133 -4.80 3.64 -9.97
CA SER A 133 -4.18 3.92 -8.67
C SER A 133 -3.58 5.31 -8.62
N ASP A 134 -3.64 5.92 -7.44
CA ASP A 134 -3.22 7.30 -7.22
C ASP A 134 -2.09 7.39 -6.22
N PHE A 135 -1.03 8.12 -6.59
CA PHE A 135 0.10 8.44 -5.74
C PHE A 135 0.11 9.94 -5.49
N ALA A 136 -0.06 10.34 -4.23
CA ALA A 136 -0.14 11.74 -3.85
C ALA A 136 1.22 12.46 -3.84
N ASN A 137 2.33 11.71 -3.82
CA ASN A 137 3.69 12.23 -3.79
C ASN A 137 4.58 11.47 -4.78
N ASP A 138 5.88 11.68 -4.64
CA ASP A 138 6.90 11.06 -5.47
C ASP A 138 6.88 9.52 -5.38
N VAL A 139 7.17 8.90 -6.53
CA VAL A 139 7.37 7.47 -6.67
C VAL A 139 8.82 7.23 -7.04
N VAL A 140 9.54 6.47 -6.23
CA VAL A 140 10.93 6.09 -6.48
C VAL A 140 11.00 4.60 -6.80
N LEU A 141 11.46 4.29 -8.00
CA LEU A 141 11.62 2.94 -8.50
C LEU A 141 13.09 2.60 -8.71
N TYR A 142 13.55 1.50 -8.12
CA TYR A 142 14.88 0.94 -8.33
C TYR A 142 14.78 -0.30 -9.24
N SER A 143 14.31 -0.09 -10.46
CA SER A 143 14.06 -1.12 -11.47
C SER A 143 13.89 -0.48 -12.84
N ASP A 144 13.95 -1.29 -13.90
CA ASP A 144 13.68 -0.94 -15.29
C ASP A 144 12.25 -1.26 -15.74
N LYS A 145 11.37 -1.75 -14.85
CA LYS A 145 10.00 -2.11 -15.20
C LYS A 145 8.95 -1.39 -14.35
N LEU A 146 8.20 -0.51 -15.00
CA LEU A 146 7.06 0.21 -14.44
C LEU A 146 5.93 0.26 -15.45
N ASP A 147 4.73 -0.12 -15.03
CA ASP A 147 3.52 -0.01 -15.83
C ASP A 147 2.46 0.75 -15.03
N LEU A 148 2.12 1.98 -15.46
CA LEU A 148 0.97 2.75 -14.99
C LEU A 148 -0.15 2.64 -16.02
N VAL A 149 -1.33 2.23 -15.56
CA VAL A 149 -2.54 2.12 -16.38
C VAL A 149 -3.63 2.91 -15.70
N SER A 150 -4.19 3.92 -16.37
CA SER A 150 -5.22 4.80 -15.79
C SER A 150 -4.86 5.33 -14.39
N SER A 151 -3.58 5.61 -14.16
CA SER A 151 -3.04 5.90 -12.83
C SER A 151 -2.41 7.28 -12.77
N THR A 152 -2.44 7.90 -11.59
CA THR A 152 -1.92 9.26 -11.39
C THR A 152 -0.74 9.27 -10.42
N VAL A 153 0.33 9.95 -10.78
CA VAL A 153 1.42 10.33 -9.86
C VAL A 153 1.46 11.85 -9.77
N LYS A 154 1.14 12.42 -8.60
CA LYS A 154 1.15 13.88 -8.39
C LYS A 154 2.57 14.45 -8.22
N GLY A 155 3.48 13.63 -7.68
CA GLY A 155 4.87 14.02 -7.51
C GLY A 155 5.74 13.71 -8.72
N ASP A 156 7.05 13.71 -8.49
CA ASP A 156 8.04 13.25 -9.46
C ASP A 156 8.08 11.71 -9.52
N LEU A 157 8.28 11.17 -10.72
CA LEU A 157 8.60 9.77 -10.94
C LEU A 157 10.12 9.63 -11.12
N ILE A 158 10.77 8.94 -10.19
CA ILE A 158 12.23 8.79 -10.16
C ILE A 158 12.60 7.34 -10.40
N ILE A 159 13.41 7.10 -11.44
CA ILE A 159 13.85 5.77 -11.88
C ILE A 159 15.35 5.65 -11.72
N ALA A 160 15.77 4.80 -10.79
CA ALA A 160 17.16 4.43 -10.56
C ALA A 160 17.38 3.00 -11.06
N SER A 161 17.80 2.86 -12.32
CA SER A 161 18.02 1.55 -12.94
C SER A 161 19.39 1.45 -13.60
N LYS A 162 20.06 0.32 -13.31
CA LYS A 162 21.34 -0.05 -13.93
C LYS A 162 21.16 -0.68 -15.30
N HIS A 163 19.92 -0.99 -15.71
CA HIS A 163 19.65 -1.57 -17.02
C HIS A 163 20.08 -0.59 -18.13
N LYS A 164 20.57 -1.11 -19.26
CA LYS A 164 21.11 -0.28 -20.34
C LYS A 164 20.08 0.73 -20.86
N ASN A 165 18.84 0.29 -20.99
CA ASN A 165 17.70 1.07 -21.47
C ASN A 165 16.50 0.80 -20.53
N PRO A 166 16.35 1.54 -19.41
CA PRO A 166 15.16 1.41 -18.58
C PRO A 166 13.93 1.92 -19.29
N VAL A 167 12.82 1.19 -19.17
CA VAL A 167 11.57 1.50 -19.85
C VAL A 167 10.45 1.66 -18.82
N VAL A 168 9.73 2.76 -18.90
CA VAL A 168 8.51 2.98 -18.11
C VAL A 168 7.33 3.15 -19.05
N THR A 169 6.21 2.53 -18.70
CA THR A 169 5.00 2.52 -19.52
C THR A 169 3.88 3.31 -18.83
N LEU A 170 3.27 4.24 -19.55
CA LEU A 170 2.09 4.99 -19.12
C LEU A 170 0.98 4.79 -20.14
N THR A 171 -0.09 4.10 -19.78
CA THR A 171 -1.19 3.80 -20.70
C THR A 171 -2.53 4.24 -20.15
N CYS A 172 -3.50 4.37 -21.06
CA CYS A 172 -4.92 4.54 -20.74
C CYS A 172 -5.19 5.76 -19.87
N GLY A 173 -4.74 6.93 -20.32
CA GLY A 173 -4.96 8.19 -19.60
C GLY A 173 -4.16 8.32 -18.30
N SER A 174 -3.03 7.62 -18.18
CA SER A 174 -2.15 7.78 -17.02
C SER A 174 -1.53 9.17 -16.99
N HIS A 175 -1.35 9.72 -15.79
CA HIS A 175 -0.93 11.11 -15.61
C HIS A 175 0.21 11.21 -14.61
N ILE A 176 1.27 11.90 -14.97
CA ILE A 176 2.31 12.35 -14.04
C ILE A 176 2.31 13.88 -14.00
N GLU A 177 2.06 14.45 -12.83
CA GLU A 177 2.06 15.92 -12.67
C GLU A 177 3.47 16.48 -12.49
N GLY A 178 4.37 15.72 -11.87
CA GLY A 178 5.78 16.06 -11.72
C GLY A 178 6.62 15.68 -12.93
N LYS A 179 7.93 15.64 -12.71
CA LYS A 179 8.94 15.25 -13.68
C LYS A 179 9.07 13.73 -13.75
N VAL A 180 9.65 13.24 -14.84
CA VAL A 180 10.18 11.88 -14.92
C VAL A 180 11.69 11.95 -14.97
N ILE A 181 12.38 11.29 -14.05
CA ILE A 181 13.82 11.44 -13.86
C ILE A 181 14.48 10.07 -13.90
N PHE A 182 15.37 9.84 -14.87
CA PHE A 182 16.23 8.67 -14.89
C PHE A 182 17.61 9.00 -14.33
N THR A 183 17.95 8.47 -13.15
CA THR A 183 19.14 8.94 -12.41
C THR A 183 20.43 8.19 -12.77
N GLU A 184 20.34 6.96 -13.28
CA GLU A 184 21.52 6.11 -13.52
C GLU A 184 21.83 5.90 -15.01
N LYS A 185 20.82 5.56 -15.81
CA LYS A 185 20.92 5.33 -17.26
C LYS A 185 19.81 6.06 -17.98
N ALA A 186 20.10 6.54 -19.19
CA ALA A 186 19.10 7.23 -20.00
C ALA A 186 17.97 6.27 -20.37
N GLY A 187 16.72 6.68 -20.15
CA GLY A 187 15.55 5.82 -20.29
C GLY A 187 14.57 6.23 -21.37
N THR A 188 13.53 5.40 -21.54
CA THR A 188 12.43 5.68 -22.46
C THR A 188 11.11 5.56 -21.74
N VAL A 189 10.27 6.58 -21.91
CA VAL A 189 8.89 6.63 -21.47
C VAL A 189 8.01 6.22 -22.65
N LYS A 190 7.42 5.03 -22.59
CA LYS A 190 6.43 4.58 -23.56
C LYS A 190 5.06 5.02 -23.09
N MET A 191 4.34 5.79 -23.90
CA MET A 191 3.04 6.30 -23.48
C MET A 191 1.97 6.30 -24.56
N THR A 192 0.72 6.06 -24.16
CA THR A 192 -0.42 6.26 -25.06
C THR A 192 -0.68 7.75 -25.27
N ALA A 193 -1.33 8.11 -26.39
CA ALA A 193 -1.54 9.51 -26.77
C ALA A 193 -2.43 10.31 -25.79
N ASP A 194 -3.24 9.62 -25.00
CA ASP A 194 -4.12 10.17 -23.96
C ASP A 194 -3.42 10.28 -22.58
N SER A 195 -2.24 9.68 -22.41
CA SER A 195 -1.45 9.81 -21.19
C SER A 195 -0.66 11.12 -21.19
N VAL A 196 -0.45 11.70 -20.01
CA VAL A 196 0.12 13.06 -19.87
C VAL A 196 1.26 13.08 -18.86
N ILE A 197 2.34 13.77 -19.20
CA ILE A 197 3.40 14.16 -18.26
C ILE A 197 3.47 15.68 -18.30
N LYS A 198 3.12 16.35 -17.20
CA LYS A 198 3.16 17.82 -17.11
C LYS A 198 4.58 18.35 -16.89
N GLY A 199 5.40 17.61 -16.15
CA GLY A 199 6.79 17.98 -15.90
C GLY A 199 7.74 17.63 -17.05
N LYS A 200 9.02 17.95 -16.87
CA LYS A 200 10.07 17.59 -17.83
C LYS A 200 10.48 16.13 -17.66
N ILE A 201 10.93 15.53 -18.76
CA ILE A 201 11.64 14.25 -18.73
C ILE A 201 13.13 14.55 -18.71
N ILE A 202 13.82 14.08 -17.67
CA ILE A 202 15.24 14.29 -17.45
C ILE A 202 15.97 12.98 -17.73
N ASN A 203 16.98 13.05 -18.59
CA ASN A 203 17.80 11.90 -19.00
C ASN A 203 16.95 10.77 -19.61
N GLY A 204 15.99 11.13 -20.47
CA GLY A 204 15.18 10.15 -21.16
C GLY A 204 14.41 10.74 -22.34
N THR A 205 13.75 9.87 -23.10
CA THR A 205 12.94 10.22 -24.27
C THR A 205 11.52 9.69 -24.13
N THR A 206 10.62 10.15 -24.99
CA THR A 206 9.26 9.61 -25.11
C THR A 206 9.11 8.79 -26.39
N GLU A 207 8.27 7.77 -26.32
CA GLU A 207 7.81 6.98 -27.46
C GLU A 207 6.29 6.83 -27.34
N VAL A 208 5.54 7.29 -28.35
CA VAL A 208 4.08 7.13 -28.35
C VAL A 208 3.74 5.73 -28.85
N ILE A 209 2.96 4.99 -28.07
CA ILE A 209 2.54 3.61 -28.38
C ILE A 209 1.03 3.50 -28.56
N LYS A 210 0.60 2.52 -29.36
CA LYS A 210 -0.81 2.16 -29.52
C LYS A 210 -1.14 0.94 -28.66
N VAL A 211 -2.02 1.13 -27.68
CA VAL A 211 -2.53 0.07 -26.80
C VAL A 211 -4.04 0.20 -26.75
N SER A 212 -4.76 -0.92 -26.74
CA SER A 212 -6.20 -0.94 -26.55
C SER A 212 -6.52 -0.85 -25.06
N CYS A 213 -7.18 0.24 -24.66
CA CYS A 213 -7.69 0.44 -23.31
C CYS A 213 -9.12 -0.11 -23.24
N LYS A 214 -9.39 -0.95 -22.25
CA LYS A 214 -10.68 -1.63 -22.06
C LYS A 214 -11.51 -0.95 -20.98
#